data_AF-A0A413UX82-F1
#
_entry.id   AF-A0A413UX82-F1
#
_cell.length_a   1.000
_cell.length_b   1.000
_cell.length_c   1.000
_cell.angle_alpha   90.00
_cell.angle_beta   90.00
_cell.angle_gamma   90.00
#
_symmetry.space_group_name_H-M   'P 1'
#
loop_
_entity.id
_entity.type
_entity.pdbx_description
1 polymer ?
#
loop_
_entity_poly.entity_id
_entity_poly.type
_entity_poly.pdbx_seq_one_letter_code
_entity_poly.pdbx_strand_id
1 'polypeptide(L)'
;MIAAMSNKEFVLSVFDKNPPSNLVVENILSRTGLDGEEPFAEENRARLEVACAKQIPWMIQNPSSVSESGFSVSWSNHVDSLMKLYSWLCKQYGLKDELGNKPKVTFL
;
A
#
# COMPACT_ATOMS: atom_id res chain seq x y z
N MET A 1 -0.34 -6.31 28.95
CA MET A 1 0.56 -5.54 28.06
C MET A 1 -0.15 -5.40 26.74
N ILE A 2 -0.54 -4.20 26.34
CA ILE A 2 -0.97 -3.96 24.96
C ILE A 2 0.35 -3.94 24.18
N ALA A 3 0.60 -4.96 23.36
CA ALA A 3 1.77 -4.95 22.49
C ALA A 3 1.64 -3.72 21.57
N ALA A 4 2.64 -2.83 21.61
CA ALA A 4 2.71 -1.75 20.65
C ALA A 4 2.89 -2.39 19.27
N MET A 5 1.98 -2.08 18.35
CA MET A 5 2.06 -2.50 16.95
C MET A 5 3.42 -2.07 16.37
N SER A 6 4.10 -2.92 15.61
CA SER A 6 5.34 -2.54 14.91
C SER A 6 5.07 -1.79 13.60
N ASN A 7 6.09 -1.13 13.06
CA ASN A 7 5.99 -0.47 11.74
C ASN A 7 5.58 -1.47 10.64
N LYS A 8 6.09 -2.71 10.70
CA LYS A 8 5.74 -3.80 9.79
C LYS A 8 4.27 -4.20 9.93
N GLU A 9 3.79 -4.37 11.16
CA GLU A 9 2.39 -4.68 11.43
C GLU A 9 1.48 -3.56 10.92
N PHE A 10 1.88 -2.30 11.12
CA PHE A 10 1.15 -1.14 10.60
C PHE A 10 1.05 -1.20 9.06
N VAL A 11 2.16 -1.44 8.36
CA VAL A 11 2.16 -1.60 6.89
C VAL A 11 1.20 -2.71 6.47
N LEU A 12 1.24 -3.87 7.11
CA LEU A 12 0.33 -4.97 6.81
C LEU A 12 -1.15 -4.58 7.02
N SER A 13 -1.44 -3.82 8.07
CA SER A 13 -2.81 -3.35 8.35
C SER A 13 -3.36 -2.40 7.30
N VAL A 14 -2.50 -1.60 6.64
CA VAL A 14 -2.91 -0.69 5.55
C VAL A 14 -3.49 -1.47 4.36
N PHE A 15 -3.00 -2.68 4.11
CA PHE A 15 -3.44 -3.51 2.99
C PHE A 15 -4.59 -4.47 3.35
N ASP A 16 -4.96 -4.59 4.62
CA ASP A 16 -6.09 -5.36 5.14
C ASP A 16 -6.18 -6.76 4.50
N LYS A 17 -7.20 -7.00 3.67
CA LYS A 17 -7.46 -8.27 2.96
C LYS A 17 -6.49 -8.60 1.82
N ASN A 18 -5.55 -7.73 1.48
CA ASN A 18 -4.63 -7.90 0.37
C ASN A 18 -3.17 -7.87 0.85
N PRO A 19 -2.77 -8.78 1.75
CA PRO A 19 -1.46 -8.72 2.37
C PRO A 19 -0.35 -8.77 1.30
N PRO A 20 0.52 -7.75 1.24
CA PRO A 20 1.67 -7.76 0.35
C PRO A 20 2.62 -8.90 0.73
N SER A 21 3.40 -9.38 -0.25
CA SER A 21 4.50 -10.31 0.05
C SER A 21 5.56 -9.65 0.93
N ASN A 22 6.36 -10.45 1.65
CA ASN A 22 7.43 -9.93 2.51
C ASN A 22 8.38 -8.99 1.76
N LEU A 23 8.72 -9.32 0.50
CA LEU A 23 9.56 -8.48 -0.34
C LEU A 23 8.96 -7.08 -0.56
N VAL A 24 7.64 -6.99 -0.70
CA VAL A 24 6.95 -5.70 -0.86
C VAL A 24 6.98 -4.90 0.44
N VAL A 25 6.77 -5.57 1.58
CA VAL A 25 6.84 -4.93 2.90
C VAL A 25 8.24 -4.37 3.17
N GLU A 26 9.29 -5.14 2.87
CA GLU A 26 10.68 -4.70 3.01
C GLU A 26 11.00 -3.51 2.08
N ASN A 27 10.48 -3.50 0.86
CA ASN A 27 10.64 -2.37 -0.06
C ASN A 27 9.94 -1.10 0.45
N ILE A 28 8.77 -1.23 1.08
CA ILE A 28 8.04 -0.08 1.68
C ILE A 28 8.86 0.50 2.84
N LEU A 29 9.32 -0.35 3.76
CA LEU A 29 10.12 0.05 4.92
C LEU A 29 11.46 0.67 4.50
N SER A 30 12.12 0.09 3.51
CA SER A 30 13.39 0.62 2.97
C SER A 30 13.23 2.02 2.37
N ARG A 31 12.06 2.34 1.79
CA ARG A 31 11.77 3.68 1.24
C ARG A 31 11.52 4.74 2.31
N THR A 32 11.07 4.33 3.49
CA THR A 32 10.86 5.24 4.62
C THR A 32 12.10 5.39 5.51
N GLY A 33 13.03 4.43 5.41
CA GLY A 33 14.21 4.36 6.28
C GLY A 33 13.87 3.95 7.72
N LEU A 34 12.72 3.29 7.91
CA LEU A 34 12.25 2.83 9.21
C LEU A 34 12.52 1.34 9.38
N ASP A 35 12.88 0.93 10.61
CA ASP A 35 12.97 -0.49 10.95
C ASP A 35 11.56 -1.08 11.09
N GLY A 36 11.35 -2.27 10.54
CA GLY A 36 10.05 -2.95 10.57
C GLY A 36 9.64 -3.46 11.95
N GLU A 37 10.61 -3.81 12.79
CA GLU A 37 10.40 -4.38 14.12
C GLU A 37 10.32 -3.28 15.20
N GLU A 38 10.74 -2.05 14.87
CA GLU A 38 10.54 -0.90 15.74
C GLU A 38 9.04 -0.61 15.98
N PRO A 39 8.69 -0.15 17.20
CA PRO A 39 7.31 0.20 17.53
C PRO A 39 6.82 1.34 16.63
N PHE A 40 5.60 1.19 16.15
CA PHE A 40 4.94 2.20 15.35
C PHE A 40 4.79 3.50 16.15
N ALA A 41 5.17 4.61 15.51
CA ALA A 41 4.98 5.96 16.03
C ALA A 41 4.09 6.75 15.07
N GLU A 42 3.15 7.53 15.62
CA GLU A 42 2.17 8.27 14.82
C GLU A 42 2.81 9.30 13.88
N GLU A 43 4.00 9.82 14.23
CA GLU A 43 4.80 10.68 13.35
C GLU A 43 5.24 9.99 12.05
N ASN A 44 5.39 8.66 12.07
CA ASN A 44 5.80 7.86 10.93
C ASN A 44 4.62 7.42 10.07
N ARG A 45 3.39 7.59 10.56
CA ARG A 45 2.15 7.19 9.87
C ARG A 45 2.09 7.71 8.44
N ALA A 46 2.26 9.03 8.28
CA ALA A 46 2.20 9.66 6.97
C ALA A 46 3.29 9.14 6.02
N ARG A 47 4.50 8.87 6.53
CA ARG A 47 5.60 8.33 5.72
C ARG A 47 5.30 6.92 5.24
N LEU A 48 4.82 6.06 6.12
CA LEU A 48 4.46 4.67 5.83
C LEU A 48 3.29 4.62 4.84
N GLU A 49 2.21 5.36 5.08
CA GLU A 49 1.04 5.40 4.20
C GLU A 49 1.38 5.94 2.79
N VAL A 50 2.23 6.97 2.69
CA VAL A 50 2.72 7.47 1.41
C VAL A 50 3.62 6.45 0.70
N ALA A 51 4.47 5.72 1.44
CA ALA A 51 5.29 4.66 0.86
C ALA A 51 4.44 3.49 0.34
N CYS A 52 3.39 3.10 1.08
CA CYS A 52 2.38 2.15 0.61
C CYS A 52 1.72 2.64 -0.69
N ALA A 53 1.27 3.90 -0.73
CA ALA A 53 0.65 4.49 -1.92
C ALA A 53 1.56 4.40 -3.15
N LYS A 54 2.85 4.69 -2.99
CA LYS A 54 3.84 4.61 -4.07
C LYS A 54 4.17 3.17 -4.50
N GLN A 55 3.92 2.19 -3.63
CA GLN A 55 4.19 0.77 -3.91
C GLN A 55 3.03 0.09 -4.63
N ILE A 56 1.78 0.52 -4.40
CA ILE A 56 0.57 -0.06 -5.01
C ILE A 56 0.64 -0.14 -6.56
N PRO A 57 1.09 0.89 -7.30
CA PRO A 57 1.22 0.81 -8.76
C PRO A 57 2.07 -0.37 -9.24
N TRP A 58 3.19 -0.64 -8.55
CA TRP A 58 4.06 -1.75 -8.89
C TRP A 58 3.42 -3.09 -8.52
N MET A 59 2.67 -3.16 -7.41
CA MET A 59 1.96 -4.38 -7.02
C MET A 59 0.90 -4.78 -8.05
N ILE A 60 0.13 -3.82 -8.57
CA ILE A 60 -0.90 -4.06 -9.60
C ILE A 60 -0.28 -4.59 -10.92
N GLN A 61 0.98 -4.23 -11.21
CA GLN A 61 1.68 -4.73 -12.39
C GLN A 61 2.32 -6.11 -12.17
N ASN A 62 2.48 -6.54 -10.92
CA ASN A 62 3.20 -7.76 -10.54
C ASN A 62 2.31 -8.64 -9.66
N PRO A 63 1.49 -9.54 -10.24
CA PRO A 63 0.56 -10.38 -9.49
C PRO A 63 1.22 -11.25 -8.40
N SER A 64 2.44 -11.72 -8.67
CA SER A 64 3.27 -12.49 -7.73
C SER A 64 3.72 -11.70 -6.49
N SER A 65 3.44 -10.39 -6.43
CA SER A 65 3.81 -9.52 -5.31
C SER A 65 2.79 -9.51 -4.17
N VAL A 66 1.57 -10.01 -4.40
CA VAL A 66 0.54 -10.23 -3.38
C VAL A 66 0.73 -11.64 -2.84
N SER A 67 0.75 -11.79 -1.52
CA SER A 67 0.87 -13.12 -0.90
C SER A 67 -0.37 -13.94 -1.25
N GLU A 68 -0.20 -15.14 -1.81
CA GLU A 68 -1.27 -16.14 -1.97
C GLU A 68 -1.69 -16.64 -0.57
N SER A 69 -2.39 -15.79 0.17
CA SER A 69 -3.13 -16.21 1.35
C SER A 69 -4.35 -16.98 0.86
N GLY A 70 -4.17 -18.23 0.42
CA GLY A 70 -5.13 -19.36 0.35
C GLY A 70 -6.58 -19.14 -0.11
N PHE A 71 -6.96 -17.97 -0.58
CA PHE A 71 -8.31 -17.60 -0.97
C PHE A 71 -8.33 -17.40 -2.48
N SER A 72 -9.21 -18.14 -3.16
CA SER A 72 -9.49 -18.04 -4.59
C SER A 72 -10.18 -16.72 -4.97
N VAL A 73 -9.64 -15.59 -4.54
CA VAL A 73 -10.11 -14.28 -4.99
C VAL A 73 -9.42 -13.99 -6.33
N SER A 74 -10.19 -13.63 -7.34
CA SER A 74 -9.64 -13.30 -8.65
C SER A 74 -8.70 -12.09 -8.53
N TRP A 75 -7.62 -12.10 -9.31
CA TRP A 75 -6.68 -10.97 -9.41
C TRP A 75 -7.40 -9.64 -9.64
N SER A 76 -8.50 -9.64 -10.41
CA SER A 76 -9.34 -8.46 -10.63
C SER A 76 -9.87 -7.81 -9.34
N ASN A 77 -10.22 -8.61 -8.33
CA ASN A 77 -10.77 -8.10 -7.07
C ASN A 77 -9.66 -7.53 -6.17
N HIS A 78 -8.47 -8.12 -6.24
CA HIS A 78 -7.27 -7.56 -5.61
C HIS A 78 -6.92 -6.20 -6.22
N VAL A 79 -6.93 -6.11 -7.56
CA VAL A 79 -6.66 -4.86 -8.27
C VAL A 79 -7.70 -3.79 -7.91
N ASP A 80 -9.00 -4.09 -7.91
CA ASP A 80 -10.05 -3.14 -7.52
C ASP A 80 -9.83 -2.62 -6.08
N SER A 81 -9.51 -3.51 -5.15
CA SER A 81 -9.25 -3.14 -3.75
C SER A 81 -8.01 -2.25 -3.62
N LEU A 82 -6.92 -2.60 -4.31
CA LEU A 82 -5.68 -1.83 -4.33
C LEU A 82 -5.88 -0.46 -4.99
N MET A 83 -6.67 -0.37 -6.07
CA MET A 83 -6.99 0.91 -6.73
C MET A 83 -7.82 1.83 -5.83
N LYS A 84 -8.78 1.28 -5.07
CA LYS A 84 -9.55 2.05 -4.08
C LYS A 84 -8.66 2.56 -2.96
N LEU A 85 -7.78 1.72 -2.42
CA LEU A 85 -6.80 2.11 -1.40
C LEU A 85 -5.87 3.21 -1.92
N TYR A 86 -5.31 3.04 -3.11
CA TYR A 86 -4.46 4.03 -3.76
C TYR A 86 -5.17 5.37 -3.94
N SER A 87 -6.39 5.36 -4.48
CA SER A 87 -7.18 6.58 -4.68
C SER A 87 -7.49 7.29 -3.37
N TRP A 88 -7.75 6.54 -2.30
CA TRP A 88 -7.96 7.08 -0.96
C TRP A 88 -6.68 7.74 -0.41
N LEU A 89 -5.54 7.04 -0.48
CA LEU A 89 -4.24 7.55 -0.03
C LEU A 89 -3.82 8.81 -0.82
N CYS A 90 -3.98 8.81 -2.14
CA CYS A 90 -3.68 9.98 -2.98
C CYS A 90 -4.53 11.19 -2.59
N LYS A 91 -5.81 10.99 -2.26
CA LYS A 91 -6.69 12.09 -1.79
C LYS A 91 -6.30 12.59 -0.41
N GLN A 92 -5.97 11.69 0.53
CA GLN A 92 -5.61 12.08 1.90
C GLN A 92 -4.31 12.90 1.93
N TYR A 93 -3.31 12.51 1.14
CA TYR A 93 -1.98 13.12 1.17
C TYR A 93 -1.70 14.09 0.01
N GLY A 94 -2.70 14.36 -0.85
CA GLY A 94 -2.53 15.21 -2.03
C GLY A 94 -1.50 14.66 -3.04
N LEU A 95 -1.30 13.34 -3.07
CA LEU A 95 -0.35 12.71 -4.00
C LEU A 95 -0.89 12.79 -5.43
N LYS A 96 0.03 12.93 -6.38
CA LYS A 96 -0.31 12.80 -7.80
C LYS A 96 -0.83 11.40 -8.05
N ASP A 97 -2.05 11.33 -8.54
CA ASP A 97 -2.70 10.09 -8.96
C ASP A 97 -2.13 9.68 -10.33
N GLU A 98 -1.28 8.65 -10.33
CA GLU A 98 -0.59 8.10 -11.51
C GLU A 98 -1.32 6.89 -12.11
N LEU A 99 -2.27 6.29 -11.36
CA LEU A 99 -3.05 5.13 -11.81
C LEU A 99 -4.45 5.50 -12.32
N GLY A 100 -4.96 6.64 -11.87
CA GLY A 100 -6.23 7.20 -12.26
C GLY A 100 -6.14 7.65 -13.70
N ASN A 101 -6.66 6.83 -14.60
CA ASN A 101 -7.04 7.25 -15.93
C ASN A 101 -8.24 8.20 -15.83
N LYS A 102 -8.05 9.39 -15.25
CA LYS A 102 -8.98 10.49 -15.47
C LYS A 102 -8.80 10.85 -16.94
N PRO A 103 -9.83 10.71 -17.80
CA PRO A 103 -9.73 11.25 -19.14
C PRO A 103 -9.39 12.74 -18.97
N LYS A 104 -8.20 13.15 -19.42
CA LYS A 104 -7.91 14.56 -19.63
C LYS A 104 -8.92 15.01 -20.67
N VAL A 105 -9.99 15.69 -20.25
CA VAL A 105 -10.86 16.42 -21.17
C VAL A 105 -9.96 17.42 -21.87
N THR A 106 -9.54 17.05 -23.07
CA THR A 106 -8.85 17.94 -24.00
C THR A 106 -9.97 18.60 -24.76
N PHE A 107 -10.25 19.86 -24.44
CA PHE A 107 -11.12 20.68 -25.27
C PHE A 107 -10.38 20.87 -26.59
N LEU A 108 -10.91 20.27 -27.66
CA LEU A 108 -10.52 20.54 -29.05
C LEU A 108 -11.15 21.86 -29.50
#